data_AF-A0A2H0EEN7-F1
#
_entry.id   AF-A0A2H0EEN7-F1
#
_cell.length_a   1.000
_cell.length_b   1.000
_cell.length_c   1.000
_cell.angle_alpha   90.00
_cell.angle_beta   90.00
_cell.angle_gamma   90.00
#
_symmetry.space_group_name_H-M   'P 1'
#
loop_
_entity.id
_entity.type
_entity.pdbx_description
1 polymer ?
#
loop_
_entity_poly.entity_id
_entity_poly.type
_entity_poly.pdbx_seq_one_letter_code
_entity_poly.pdbx_strand_id
1 'polypeptide(L)'
;EVLKNSVLGITELIVAPGIVNVDFADVKAVMNEGGSAIIGVGVANGPERATKAANLAINSPLLEASIDGAKGLLFSISGRRDLKMNEINEIARLISENVDQSARIIFGAYHDRKLNKGQLKVTLIATGFNGSFNHKSDTLLPSLFGQKTILENKLETNRIEEKTKEESLGQGLGFEEPKKRGKVDSVKDKISEEIWDIPAFLRRKKRR
;
A
#
# COMPACT_ATOMS: atom_id res chain seq x y z
N GLU A 1 8.09 -13.50 -8.12
CA GLU A 1 7.73 -12.79 -9.37
C GLU A 1 7.07 -11.44 -9.13
N VAL A 2 6.16 -11.33 -8.15
CA VAL A 2 5.46 -10.08 -7.77
C VAL A 2 6.41 -8.90 -7.48
N LEU A 3 7.40 -9.08 -6.60
CA LEU A 3 8.41 -8.05 -6.28
C LEU A 3 9.16 -7.54 -7.53
N LYS A 4 9.51 -8.48 -8.43
CA LYS A 4 10.15 -8.14 -9.70
C LYS A 4 9.22 -7.28 -10.56
N ASN A 5 7.94 -7.65 -10.69
CA ASN A 5 6.96 -6.89 -11.46
C ASN A 5 6.68 -5.51 -10.83
N SER A 6 6.77 -5.39 -9.51
CA SER A 6 6.60 -4.13 -8.77
C SER A 6 7.70 -3.13 -9.12
N VAL A 7 8.96 -3.56 -8.99
CA VAL A 7 10.13 -2.72 -9.29
C VAL A 7 10.19 -2.43 -10.79
N LEU A 8 9.91 -3.43 -11.65
CA LEU A 8 9.84 -3.21 -13.10
C LEU A 8 8.76 -2.20 -13.47
N GLY A 9 7.56 -2.28 -12.89
CA GLY A 9 6.46 -1.37 -13.22
C GLY A 9 6.83 0.09 -13.01
N ILE A 10 7.51 0.40 -11.90
CA ILE A 10 7.95 1.75 -11.55
C ILE A 10 9.16 2.17 -12.39
N THR A 11 10.17 1.30 -12.49
CA THR A 11 11.43 1.65 -13.16
C THR A 11 11.26 1.79 -14.66
N GLU A 12 10.46 0.92 -15.30
CA GLU A 12 10.19 1.00 -16.74
C GLU A 12 9.41 2.28 -17.07
N LEU A 13 8.57 2.79 -16.18
CA LEU A 13 7.82 4.03 -16.38
C LEU A 13 8.70 5.29 -16.37
N ILE A 14 9.83 5.27 -15.64
CA ILE A 14 10.77 6.40 -15.56
C ILE A 14 11.85 6.31 -16.64
N VAL A 15 12.37 5.11 -16.89
CA VAL A 15 13.59 4.91 -17.70
C VAL A 15 13.28 4.59 -19.16
N ALA A 16 12.15 3.93 -19.44
CA ALA A 16 11.87 3.51 -20.81
C ALA A 16 11.38 4.72 -21.64
N PRO A 17 11.93 4.94 -22.85
CA PRO A 17 11.38 5.91 -23.77
C PRO A 17 9.96 5.46 -24.17
N GLY A 18 8.99 6.29 -23.80
CA GLY A 18 7.57 6.03 -23.98
C GLY A 18 6.90 6.90 -25.03
N ILE A 19 5.67 6.51 -25.35
CA ILE A 19 4.67 7.34 -26.05
C ILE A 19 4.18 8.43 -25.08
N VAL A 20 4.00 8.04 -23.80
CA VAL A 20 3.65 8.93 -22.70
C VAL A 20 4.71 8.73 -21.63
N ASN A 21 5.54 9.75 -21.44
CA ASN A 21 6.60 9.74 -20.44
C ASN A 21 6.07 10.30 -19.12
N VAL A 22 6.61 9.77 -18.04
CA VAL A 22 6.40 10.27 -16.69
C VAL A 22 7.77 10.57 -16.10
N ASP A 23 7.88 11.63 -15.30
CA ASP A 23 9.12 11.96 -14.62
C ASP A 23 9.21 11.34 -13.22
N PHE A 24 10.39 11.43 -12.60
CA PHE A 24 10.60 10.89 -11.27
C PHE A 24 9.86 11.68 -10.17
N ALA A 25 9.61 12.98 -10.35
CA ALA A 25 8.94 13.80 -9.36
C ALA A 25 7.48 13.39 -9.21
N ASP A 26 6.82 13.09 -10.32
CA ASP A 26 5.46 12.57 -10.40
C ASP A 26 5.31 11.24 -9.69
N VAL A 27 6.18 10.28 -10.01
CA VAL A 27 6.21 8.97 -9.34
C VAL A 27 6.45 9.13 -7.84
N LYS A 28 7.42 9.96 -7.45
CA LYS A 28 7.75 10.21 -6.05
C LYS A 28 6.56 10.81 -5.28
N ALA A 29 5.80 11.73 -5.89
CA ALA A 29 4.64 12.34 -5.27
C ALA A 29 3.56 11.29 -4.92
N VAL A 30 3.23 10.40 -5.86
CA VAL A 30 2.25 9.32 -5.63
C VAL A 30 2.75 8.30 -4.61
N MET A 31 4.03 7.90 -4.70
CA MET A 31 4.56 6.86 -3.81
C MET A 31 4.80 7.34 -2.38
N ASN A 32 5.12 8.62 -2.17
CA ASN A 32 5.36 9.17 -0.82
C ASN A 32 4.09 9.27 0.02
N GLU A 33 2.93 9.48 -0.60
CA GLU A 33 1.63 9.61 0.08
C GLU A 33 0.99 8.23 0.36
N GLY A 34 1.67 7.15 -0.03
CA GLY A 34 1.07 5.86 -0.26
C GLY A 34 0.87 4.95 0.95
N GLY A 35 1.81 4.92 1.90
CA GLY A 35 1.77 3.90 2.95
C GLY A 35 1.67 2.49 2.35
N SER A 36 0.54 1.79 2.57
CA SER A 36 0.28 0.49 1.95
C SER A 36 0.01 0.62 0.44
N ALA A 37 0.56 -0.31 -0.33
CA ALA A 37 0.43 -0.36 -1.78
C ALA A 37 -0.05 -1.73 -2.24
N ILE A 38 -0.83 -1.76 -3.31
CA ILE A 38 -1.23 -2.99 -3.98
C ILE A 38 -0.91 -2.91 -5.46
N ILE A 39 -0.67 -4.08 -6.05
CA ILE A 39 -0.20 -4.19 -7.42
C ILE A 39 -1.11 -5.12 -8.19
N GLY A 40 -1.59 -4.64 -9.33
CA GLY A 40 -2.36 -5.42 -10.29
C GLY A 40 -1.58 -5.58 -11.58
N VAL A 41 -1.58 -6.78 -12.16
CA VAL A 41 -0.99 -7.02 -13.49
C VAL A 41 -2.00 -7.71 -14.38
N GLY A 42 -2.20 -7.17 -15.57
CA GLY A 42 -3.07 -7.71 -16.60
C GLY A 42 -2.34 -7.82 -17.93
N VAL A 43 -2.50 -8.96 -18.60
CA VAL A 43 -1.89 -9.20 -19.91
C VAL A 43 -2.95 -9.77 -20.83
N ALA A 44 -3.13 -9.18 -22.00
CA ALA A 44 -4.10 -9.64 -22.98
C ALA A 44 -3.56 -9.53 -24.41
N ASN A 45 -4.27 -10.17 -25.34
CA ASN A 45 -3.99 -10.14 -26.77
C ASN A 45 -5.31 -10.08 -27.57
N GLY A 46 -5.19 -9.86 -28.88
CA GLY A 46 -6.34 -9.79 -29.79
C GLY A 46 -6.95 -8.38 -29.93
N PRO A 47 -8.14 -8.28 -30.55
CA PRO A 47 -8.75 -7.00 -30.93
C PRO A 47 -9.22 -6.15 -29.75
N GLU A 48 -9.60 -6.79 -28.64
CA GLU A 48 -10.05 -6.13 -27.39
C GLU A 48 -9.00 -6.23 -26.28
N ARG A 49 -7.71 -6.30 -26.66
CA ARG A 49 -6.63 -6.49 -25.68
C ARG A 49 -6.55 -5.34 -24.66
N ALA A 50 -6.94 -4.13 -25.05
CA ALA A 50 -6.91 -2.96 -24.18
C ALA A 50 -7.86 -3.12 -22.98
N THR A 51 -9.15 -3.30 -23.26
CA THR A 51 -10.18 -3.52 -22.24
C THR A 51 -9.91 -4.77 -21.41
N LYS A 52 -9.50 -5.88 -22.04
CA LYS A 52 -9.20 -7.14 -21.35
C LYS A 52 -8.00 -7.00 -20.42
N ALA A 53 -6.91 -6.36 -20.85
CA ALA A 53 -5.75 -6.16 -19.99
C ALA A 53 -6.05 -5.22 -18.83
N ALA A 54 -6.82 -4.15 -19.05
CA ALA A 54 -7.26 -3.25 -17.99
C ALA A 54 -8.09 -4.00 -16.94
N ASN A 55 -9.11 -4.76 -17.36
CA ASN A 55 -9.96 -5.54 -16.47
C ASN A 55 -9.16 -6.60 -15.70
N LEU A 56 -8.19 -7.26 -16.34
CA LEU A 56 -7.32 -8.23 -15.67
C LEU A 56 -6.39 -7.56 -14.63
N ALA A 57 -5.94 -6.33 -14.90
CA ALA A 57 -5.14 -5.58 -13.94
C ALA A 57 -5.97 -5.13 -12.74
N ILE A 58 -7.20 -4.65 -12.95
CA ILE A 58 -8.15 -4.21 -11.90
C ILE A 58 -8.65 -5.38 -11.05
N ASN A 59 -8.81 -6.56 -11.63
CA ASN A 59 -9.27 -7.77 -10.94
C ASN A 59 -8.13 -8.77 -10.69
N SER A 60 -6.89 -8.27 -10.63
CA SER A 60 -5.73 -9.14 -10.44
C SER A 60 -5.80 -9.80 -9.05
N PRO A 61 -5.47 -11.10 -8.90
CA PRO A 61 -5.48 -11.77 -7.59
C PRO A 61 -4.40 -11.24 -6.63
N LEU A 62 -3.49 -10.40 -7.13
CA LEU A 62 -2.51 -9.66 -6.33
C LEU A 62 -3.13 -8.43 -5.64
N LEU A 63 -4.37 -8.08 -6.00
CA LEU A 63 -5.17 -7.05 -5.36
C LEU A 63 -5.92 -7.67 -4.17
N GLU A 64 -5.35 -7.58 -2.97
CA GLU A 64 -6.01 -8.03 -1.73
C GLU A 64 -7.23 -7.17 -1.35
N ALA A 65 -7.32 -5.96 -1.92
CA ALA A 65 -8.43 -5.04 -1.78
C ALA A 65 -8.73 -4.38 -3.14
N SER A 66 -9.96 -3.93 -3.33
CA SER A 66 -10.35 -3.12 -4.48
C SER A 66 -9.46 -1.89 -4.60
N ILE A 67 -9.21 -1.42 -5.83
CA ILE A 67 -8.49 -0.17 -6.11
C ILE A 67 -9.30 1.08 -5.71
N ASP A 68 -10.57 0.88 -5.35
CA ASP A 68 -11.44 1.89 -4.76
C ASP A 68 -10.91 2.35 -3.40
N GLY A 69 -10.86 3.67 -3.18
CA GLY A 69 -10.29 4.28 -1.99
C GLY A 69 -8.75 4.45 -1.98
N ALA A 70 -8.07 4.16 -3.08
CA ALA A 70 -6.66 4.54 -3.25
C ALA A 70 -6.53 6.06 -3.46
N LYS A 71 -5.65 6.73 -2.72
CA LYS A 71 -5.37 8.18 -2.89
C LYS A 71 -4.39 8.46 -4.05
N GLY A 72 -3.57 7.47 -4.39
CA GLY A 72 -2.57 7.59 -5.44
C GLY A 72 -2.59 6.35 -6.31
N LEU A 73 -2.64 6.55 -7.62
CA LEU A 73 -2.62 5.49 -8.62
C LEU A 73 -1.51 5.74 -9.63
N LEU A 74 -0.65 4.74 -9.79
CA LEU A 74 0.34 4.70 -10.84
C LEU A 74 0.06 3.49 -11.73
N PHE A 75 -0.07 3.67 -13.04
CA PHE A 75 -0.13 2.53 -13.94
C PHE A 75 0.71 2.71 -15.19
N SER A 76 1.21 1.60 -15.71
CA SER A 76 1.99 1.56 -16.93
C SER A 76 1.35 0.65 -17.96
N ILE A 77 1.37 1.11 -19.20
CA ILE A 77 0.89 0.38 -20.36
C ILE A 77 2.11 0.04 -21.21
N SER A 78 2.31 -1.24 -21.45
CA SER A 78 3.36 -1.68 -22.37
C SER A 78 2.80 -2.55 -23.48
N GLY A 79 3.26 -2.27 -24.68
CA GLY A 79 2.92 -3.00 -25.89
C GLY A 79 4.12 -2.99 -26.83
N ARG A 80 4.00 -3.67 -27.97
CA ARG A 80 5.05 -3.60 -28.99
C ARG A 80 4.87 -2.32 -29.82
N ARG A 81 5.48 -2.27 -31.00
CA ARG A 81 5.28 -1.16 -31.97
C ARG A 81 3.85 -1.05 -32.51
N ASP A 82 2.98 -1.98 -32.16
CA ASP A 82 1.58 -2.03 -32.53
C ASP A 82 0.66 -1.35 -31.49
N LEU A 83 1.20 -0.79 -30.40
CA LEU A 83 0.43 -0.04 -29.40
C LEU A 83 -0.10 1.27 -29.98
N LYS A 84 -1.41 1.47 -29.90
CA LYS A 84 -2.10 2.66 -30.45
C LYS A 84 -2.57 3.61 -29.34
N MET A 85 -2.69 4.89 -29.66
CA MET A 85 -3.19 5.91 -28.72
C MET A 85 -4.63 5.62 -28.27
N ASN A 86 -5.48 5.10 -29.16
CA ASN A 86 -6.86 4.75 -28.80
C ASN A 86 -6.92 3.66 -27.70
N GLU A 87 -6.03 2.68 -27.77
CA GLU A 87 -5.95 1.62 -26.75
C GLU A 87 -5.49 2.19 -25.40
N ILE A 88 -4.53 3.12 -25.42
CA ILE A 88 -4.05 3.82 -24.22
C ILE A 88 -5.19 4.61 -23.57
N ASN A 89 -5.93 5.38 -24.36
CA ASN A 89 -7.06 6.18 -23.88
C ASN A 89 -8.17 5.31 -23.28
N GLU A 90 -8.47 4.17 -23.91
CA GLU A 90 -9.48 3.22 -23.43
C GLU A 90 -9.08 2.62 -22.07
N ILE A 91 -7.83 2.20 -21.92
CA ILE A 91 -7.29 1.69 -20.65
C ILE A 91 -7.34 2.77 -19.57
N ALA A 92 -6.86 3.98 -19.89
CA ALA A 92 -6.83 5.08 -18.94
C ALA A 92 -8.23 5.44 -18.45
N ARG A 93 -9.21 5.47 -19.35
CA ARG A 93 -10.62 5.71 -19.01
C ARG A 93 -11.16 4.62 -18.07
N LEU A 94 -11.01 3.34 -18.43
CA LEU A 94 -11.51 2.23 -17.63
C LEU A 94 -10.91 2.21 -16.21
N ILE A 95 -9.61 2.45 -16.09
CA ILE A 95 -8.94 2.49 -14.80
C ILE A 95 -9.42 3.68 -13.98
N SER A 96 -9.55 4.86 -14.59
CA SER A 96 -10.00 6.07 -13.89
C SER A 96 -11.45 5.96 -13.40
N GLU A 97 -12.31 5.23 -14.11
CA GLU A 97 -13.69 4.96 -13.70
C GLU A 97 -13.79 4.03 -12.46
N ASN A 98 -12.73 3.27 -12.15
CA ASN A 98 -12.70 2.32 -11.03
C ASN A 98 -11.93 2.85 -9.80
N VAL A 99 -11.46 4.10 -9.84
CA VAL A 99 -10.69 4.73 -8.75
C VAL A 99 -11.42 5.96 -8.25
N ASP A 100 -11.16 6.34 -6.99
CA ASP A 100 -11.71 7.53 -6.37
C ASP A 100 -11.39 8.79 -7.21
N GLN A 101 -12.39 9.66 -7.39
CA GLN A 101 -12.26 10.91 -8.16
C GLN A 101 -11.24 11.89 -7.56
N SER A 102 -10.96 11.76 -6.26
CA SER A 102 -9.96 12.55 -5.55
C SER A 102 -8.54 11.99 -5.66
N ALA A 103 -8.38 10.82 -6.28
CA ALA A 103 -7.08 10.17 -6.38
C ALA A 103 -6.16 10.87 -7.38
N ARG A 104 -4.87 10.96 -7.04
CA ARG A 104 -3.82 11.37 -7.97
C ARG A 104 -3.48 10.22 -8.90
N ILE A 105 -3.85 10.34 -10.17
CA ILE A 105 -3.60 9.32 -11.19
C ILE A 105 -2.42 9.73 -12.07
N ILE A 106 -1.45 8.84 -12.20
CA ILE A 106 -0.28 9.00 -13.07
C ILE A 106 -0.16 7.77 -13.95
N PHE A 107 0.07 7.99 -15.24
CA PHE A 107 0.26 6.88 -16.17
C PHE A 107 1.32 7.13 -17.21
N GLY A 108 1.99 6.05 -17.59
CA GLY A 108 2.98 6.03 -18.65
C GLY A 108 2.66 4.94 -19.67
N ALA A 109 3.10 5.16 -20.89
CA ALA A 109 2.94 4.18 -21.97
C ALA A 109 4.24 4.05 -22.75
N TYR A 110 4.76 2.83 -22.89
CA TYR A 110 6.03 2.59 -23.57
C TYR A 110 6.04 1.32 -24.42
N HIS A 111 7.03 1.25 -25.31
CA HIS A 111 7.22 0.08 -26.15
C HIS A 111 8.12 -0.95 -25.46
N ASP A 112 7.58 -2.12 -25.16
CA ASP A 112 8.32 -3.26 -24.63
C ASP A 112 8.65 -4.26 -25.75
N ARG A 113 9.95 -4.43 -26.03
CA ARG A 113 10.43 -5.37 -27.05
C ARG A 113 10.34 -6.83 -26.61
N LYS A 114 10.17 -7.09 -25.32
CA LYS A 114 10.06 -8.43 -24.73
C LYS A 114 8.65 -9.02 -24.91
N LEU A 115 7.65 -8.18 -25.18
CA LEU A 115 6.28 -8.62 -25.45
C LEU A 115 6.13 -9.22 -26.85
N ASN A 116 5.26 -10.22 -26.96
CA ASN A 116 4.88 -10.81 -28.23
C ASN A 116 4.07 -9.82 -29.08
N LYS A 117 4.08 -10.01 -30.41
CA LYS A 117 3.25 -9.19 -31.31
C LYS A 117 1.77 -9.37 -30.94
N GLY A 118 1.02 -8.27 -30.84
CA GLY A 118 -0.39 -8.31 -30.44
C GLY A 118 -0.62 -8.39 -28.93
N GLN A 119 0.42 -8.52 -28.10
CA GLN A 119 0.30 -8.57 -26.64
C GLN A 119 0.37 -7.16 -26.04
N LEU A 120 -0.46 -6.93 -25.03
CA LEU A 120 -0.52 -5.69 -24.25
C LEU A 120 -0.50 -6.06 -22.77
N LYS A 121 0.35 -5.37 -22.00
CA LYS A 121 0.52 -5.52 -20.55
C LYS A 121 0.15 -4.22 -19.86
N VAL A 122 -0.69 -4.32 -18.84
CA VAL A 122 -1.02 -3.22 -17.93
C VAL A 122 -0.51 -3.60 -16.55
N THR A 123 0.27 -2.73 -15.93
CA THR A 123 0.72 -2.87 -14.54
C THR A 123 0.18 -1.69 -13.76
N LEU A 124 -0.53 -1.96 -12.69
CA LEU A 124 -1.20 -0.98 -11.85
C LEU A 124 -0.61 -1.05 -10.45
N ILE A 125 -0.40 0.09 -9.83
CA ILE A 125 0.13 0.27 -8.48
C ILE A 125 -0.76 1.30 -7.79
N ALA A 126 -1.61 0.82 -6.89
CA ALA A 126 -2.47 1.65 -6.08
C ALA A 126 -1.82 1.87 -4.72
N THR A 127 -1.93 3.07 -4.19
CA THR A 127 -1.29 3.51 -2.95
C THR A 127 -2.23 4.43 -2.17
N GLY A 128 -2.00 4.59 -0.87
CA GLY A 128 -2.70 5.56 -0.04
C GLY A 128 -3.99 5.04 0.55
N PHE A 129 -4.11 3.71 0.70
CA PHE A 129 -5.27 3.07 1.28
C PHE A 129 -5.39 3.40 2.78
N ASN A 130 -6.58 3.81 3.20
CA ASN A 130 -6.88 4.10 4.59
C ASN A 130 -7.04 2.78 5.39
N GLY A 131 -5.93 2.19 5.82
CA GLY A 131 -5.85 1.29 6.99
C GLY A 131 -6.59 -0.06 6.98
N SER A 132 -7.31 -0.43 5.92
CA SER A 132 -8.08 -1.70 5.88
C SER A 132 -7.29 -2.95 5.51
N PHE A 133 -5.96 -2.90 5.41
CA PHE A 133 -5.12 -4.12 5.39
C PHE A 133 -4.99 -4.70 6.80
N ASN A 134 -6.11 -5.03 7.43
CA ASN A 134 -6.08 -5.98 8.52
C ASN A 134 -5.79 -7.34 7.90
N HIS A 135 -4.50 -7.67 7.82
CA HIS A 135 -4.03 -9.02 7.62
C HIS A 135 -4.71 -9.86 8.71
N LYS A 136 -5.82 -10.54 8.37
CA LYS A 136 -6.39 -11.57 9.23
C LYS A 136 -5.37 -12.68 9.25
N SER A 137 -4.40 -12.58 10.15
CA SER A 137 -3.56 -13.69 10.53
C SER A 137 -4.51 -14.75 11.10
N ASP A 138 -4.83 -15.74 10.27
CA ASP A 138 -5.45 -17.00 10.67
C ASP A 138 -4.58 -17.65 11.74
N THR A 139 -4.79 -17.24 12.99
CA THR A 139 -4.27 -17.95 14.16
C THR A 139 -5.44 -18.70 14.78
N LEU A 140 -5.89 -19.73 14.08
CA LEU A 140 -6.72 -20.78 14.66
C LEU A 140 -5.84 -21.62 15.59
N LEU A 141 -5.61 -21.13 16.80
CA LEU A 141 -5.18 -21.98 17.91
C LEU A 141 -6.39 -22.15 18.85
N PRO A 142 -7.03 -23.33 18.88
CA PRO A 142 -7.98 -23.64 19.92
C PRO A 142 -7.25 -23.68 21.26
N SER A 143 -7.77 -22.96 22.24
CA SER A 143 -7.34 -23.00 23.64
C SER A 143 -7.50 -24.43 24.19
N LEU A 144 -6.47 -25.25 24.03
CA LEU A 144 -6.35 -26.62 24.54
C LEU A 144 -5.46 -26.68 25.80
N PHE A 145 -5.53 -25.68 26.67
CA PHE A 145 -4.86 -25.76 27.96
C PHE A 145 -5.72 -25.13 29.06
N GLY A 146 -6.43 -25.99 29.80
CA GLY A 146 -7.27 -25.56 30.92
C GLY A 146 -8.22 -26.64 31.43
N GLN A 147 -7.84 -27.91 31.45
CA GLN A 147 -8.54 -28.90 32.27
C GLN A 147 -7.93 -28.92 33.67
N LYS A 148 -8.69 -28.49 34.68
CA LYS A 148 -8.66 -29.08 36.03
C LYS A 148 -9.99 -28.88 36.76
N THR A 149 -10.87 -29.84 36.49
CA THR A 149 -11.67 -30.67 37.42
C THR A 149 -12.23 -30.11 38.75
N ILE A 150 -13.50 -30.52 38.97
CA ILE A 150 -14.28 -30.80 40.20
C ILE A 150 -14.90 -29.61 40.98
N LEU A 151 -16.23 -29.45 40.93
CA LEU A 151 -17.18 -30.02 41.91
C LEU A 151 -18.64 -29.59 41.66
N GLU A 152 -19.52 -30.56 41.85
CA GLU A 152 -20.98 -30.56 41.74
C GLU A 152 -21.68 -29.54 42.64
N ASN A 153 -22.75 -28.91 42.13
CA ASN A 153 -24.15 -29.25 42.48
C ASN A 153 -25.06 -28.07 42.13
N LYS A 154 -25.99 -28.31 41.22
CA LYS A 154 -27.09 -27.41 40.88
C LYS A 154 -28.32 -27.87 41.66
N LEU A 155 -28.63 -27.18 42.74
CA LEU A 155 -29.95 -27.19 43.36
C LEU A 155 -30.58 -25.82 43.13
N GLU A 156 -31.80 -25.87 42.63
CA GLU A 156 -32.67 -24.77 42.28
C GLU A 156 -32.97 -23.86 43.48
N THR A 157 -33.20 -22.57 43.26
CA THR A 157 -34.44 -21.91 43.64
C THR A 157 -34.47 -20.45 43.16
N ASN A 158 -35.58 -20.10 42.51
CA ASN A 158 -36.04 -18.73 42.32
C ASN A 158 -36.28 -18.06 43.68
N ARG A 159 -35.88 -16.79 43.84
CA ARG A 159 -36.64 -15.77 44.59
C ARG A 159 -36.04 -14.34 44.51
N ILE A 160 -36.86 -13.45 43.93
CA ILE A 160 -37.29 -12.13 44.41
C ILE A 160 -36.25 -11.02 44.70
N GLU A 161 -36.33 -10.00 43.82
CA GLU A 161 -36.45 -8.54 44.03
C GLU A 161 -35.48 -7.70 44.89
N GLU A 162 -35.11 -6.59 44.24
CA GLU A 162 -35.05 -5.20 44.70
C GLU A 162 -33.88 -4.62 45.55
N LYS A 163 -33.24 -3.63 44.90
CA LYS A 163 -32.82 -2.29 45.38
C LYS A 163 -32.42 -2.15 46.85
N THR A 164 -31.21 -1.64 47.09
CA THR A 164 -31.04 -0.32 47.72
C THR A 164 -29.63 0.26 47.51
N LYS A 165 -29.58 1.59 47.60
CA LYS A 165 -28.47 2.51 47.39
C LYS A 165 -27.51 2.60 48.59
N GLU A 166 -26.31 3.05 48.25
CA GLU A 166 -25.45 4.04 48.94
C GLU A 166 -24.60 3.68 50.17
N GLU A 167 -23.29 3.94 49.95
CA GLU A 167 -22.28 4.56 50.82
C GLU A 167 -21.77 3.83 52.08
N SER A 168 -20.47 3.49 52.08
CA SER A 168 -19.43 4.38 52.65
C SER A 168 -18.07 3.69 52.88
N LEU A 169 -17.02 4.49 52.68
CA LEU A 169 -15.69 4.50 53.32
C LEU A 169 -14.64 3.38 53.16
N GLY A 170 -13.46 3.82 52.68
CA GLY A 170 -12.13 3.27 52.96
C GLY A 170 -11.68 2.15 51.99
N GLN A 171 -10.45 2.05 51.51
CA GLN A 171 -9.17 2.70 51.78
C GLN A 171 -8.22 2.27 50.64
N GLY A 172 -7.31 3.16 50.24
CA GLY A 172 -5.96 2.86 49.70
C GLY A 172 -5.77 1.80 48.62
N LEU A 173 -5.20 2.20 47.47
CA LEU A 173 -3.79 1.94 47.11
C LEU A 173 -3.52 2.57 45.73
N GLY A 174 -2.42 3.32 45.66
CA GLY A 174 -2.11 4.26 44.60
C GLY A 174 -1.71 3.64 43.26
N PHE A 175 -2.00 4.38 42.19
CA PHE A 175 -1.39 4.22 40.89
C PHE A 175 -0.66 5.52 40.54
N GLU A 176 0.66 5.44 40.34
CA GLU A 176 1.50 6.52 39.84
C GLU A 176 1.25 6.77 38.35
N GLU A 177 1.17 8.04 37.95
CA GLU A 177 1.21 8.50 36.56
C GLU A 177 2.66 8.48 36.00
N PRO A 178 2.87 8.20 34.69
CA PRO A 178 4.16 8.41 34.05
C PRO A 178 4.35 9.89 33.67
N LYS A 179 5.38 10.52 34.25
CA LYS A 179 5.85 11.88 33.90
C LYS A 179 6.56 11.91 32.54
N LYS A 180 6.30 12.99 31.79
CA LYS A 180 6.99 13.37 30.54
C LYS A 180 8.36 14.02 30.79
N ARG A 181 9.21 13.94 29.75
CA ARG A 181 10.30 14.84 29.28
C ARG A 181 11.75 14.51 29.67
N GLY A 182 12.53 14.20 28.63
CA GLY A 182 13.96 14.49 28.49
C GLY A 182 14.36 14.40 27.02
N LYS A 183 14.66 15.55 26.39
CA LYS A 183 15.02 15.72 24.97
C LYS A 183 16.43 16.28 24.91
N VAL A 184 17.43 15.50 24.50
CA VAL A 184 18.71 16.00 23.95
C VAL A 184 19.31 14.92 23.04
N ASP A 185 19.03 14.99 21.74
CA ASP A 185 19.90 14.48 20.68
C ASP A 185 19.40 15.12 19.36
N SER A 186 19.99 16.25 18.99
CA SER A 186 19.59 16.99 17.78
C SER A 186 20.75 17.73 17.10
N VAL A 187 21.98 17.25 17.29
CA VAL A 187 23.19 17.89 16.70
C VAL A 187 23.89 16.99 15.66
N LYS A 188 23.62 15.69 15.61
CA LYS A 188 24.27 14.78 14.63
C LYS A 188 23.58 14.70 13.27
N ASP A 189 22.26 14.88 13.20
CA ASP A 189 21.50 14.63 11.97
C ASP A 189 21.51 15.80 10.97
N LYS A 190 21.92 17.00 11.39
CA LYS A 190 22.03 18.16 10.48
C LYS A 190 23.27 18.11 9.57
N ILE A 191 24.30 17.35 9.96
CA ILE A 191 25.55 17.28 9.19
C ILE A 191 25.42 16.28 8.02
N SER A 192 24.46 15.34 8.07
CA SER A 192 24.28 14.32 7.03
C SER A 192 23.50 14.79 5.79
N GLU A 193 22.70 15.85 5.88
CA GLU A 193 21.91 16.36 4.75
C GLU A 193 22.73 17.29 3.84
N GLU A 194 23.58 18.17 4.39
CA GLU A 194 24.45 19.08 3.61
C GLU A 194 25.56 18.36 2.83
N ILE A 195 25.81 17.09 3.14
CA ILE A 195 26.87 16.26 2.59
C ILE A 195 26.62 15.86 1.12
N TRP A 196 25.38 16.00 0.63
CA TRP A 196 24.97 15.67 -0.74
C TRP A 196 24.93 16.85 -1.71
N ASP A 197 24.86 18.08 -1.20
CA ASP A 197 24.87 19.30 -2.01
C ASP A 197 26.29 19.72 -2.44
N ILE A 198 27.31 19.05 -1.91
CA ILE A 198 28.71 19.30 -2.24
C ILE A 198 29.16 18.31 -3.32
N PRO A 199 29.54 18.77 -4.52
CA PRO A 199 30.13 17.92 -5.55
C PRO A 199 31.31 17.10 -5.01
N ALA A 200 31.40 15.83 -5.41
CA ALA A 200 32.33 14.85 -4.84
C ALA A 200 33.80 15.29 -4.82
N PHE A 201 34.23 16.16 -5.74
CA PHE A 201 35.60 16.66 -5.85
C PHE A 201 36.01 17.62 -4.72
N LEU A 202 35.07 18.22 -3.97
CA LEU A 202 35.35 19.15 -2.86
C LEU A 202 35.41 18.45 -1.49
N ARG A 203 35.03 17.17 -1.40
CA ARG A 203 34.76 16.47 -0.13
C ARG A 203 36.01 16.10 0.68
N ARG A 204 37.22 16.39 0.18
CA ARG A 204 38.45 15.93 0.82
C ARG A 204 39.65 16.85 0.57
N LYS A 205 39.89 17.78 1.50
CA LYS A 205 41.22 18.41 1.63
C LYS A 205 41.53 18.87 3.05
N LYS A 206 42.04 17.94 3.88
CA LYS A 206 43.16 18.18 4.81
C LYS A 206 43.63 16.85 5.41
N ARG A 207 44.68 16.27 4.80
CA ARG A 207 45.70 15.56 5.58
C ARG A 207 46.84 16.55 5.75
N ARG A 208 47.05 17.01 6.97
CA ARG A 208 48.35 17.42 7.50
C ARG A 208 48.34 17.04 8.96
#